data_AF-A0A7N0R8I8-F1
#
_entry.id   AF-A0A7N0R8I8-F1
#
_cell.length_a   1.000
_cell.length_b   1.000
_cell.length_c   1.000
_cell.angle_alpha   90.00
_cell.angle_beta   90.00
_cell.angle_gamma   90.00
#
_symmetry.space_group_name_H-M   'P 1'
#
loop_
_entity.id
_entity.type
_entity.pdbx_description
1 polymer ?
#
loop_
_entity_poly.entity_id
_entity_poly.type
_entity_poly.pdbx_seq_one_letter_code
_entity_poly.pdbx_strand_id
1 'polypeptide(L)' 'MDVSTALLLFTAVTAYLLWFTFISRPLKGPRVWPLLGSLPGLIENCDRMHEWIADNLRATAGTYQTCICAVPFLA' A
#
# COMPACT_ATOMS: atom_id res chain seq x y z
N MET A 1 -15.59 -2.24 26.59
CA MET A 1 -14.20 -1.86 26.26
C MET A 1 -13.83 -0.73 27.20
N ASP A 2 -12.75 -0.86 27.96
CA ASP A 2 -12.27 0.22 28.82
C ASP A 2 -11.81 1.42 27.98
N VAL A 3 -11.99 2.63 28.51
CA VAL A 3 -11.58 3.89 27.86
C VAL A 3 -10.09 3.86 27.49
N SER A 4 -9.27 3.28 28.37
CA SER A 4 -7.83 3.06 28.13
C SER A 4 -7.57 2.15 26.93
N THR A 5 -8.36 1.09 26.74
CA THR A 5 -8.23 0.20 25.59
C THR A 5 -8.63 0.89 24.29
N ALA A 6 -9.69 1.71 24.32
CA ALA A 6 -10.10 2.49 23.15
C ALA A 6 -9.02 3.51 22.74
N LEU A 7 -8.43 4.21 23.72
CA LEU A 7 -7.30 5.14 23.50
C LEU A 7 -6.07 4.44 22.93
N LEU A 8 -5.71 3.26 23.45
CA LEU A 8 -4.58 2.48 22.93
C LEU A 8 -4.79 2.03 21.49
N LEU A 9 -5.99 1.57 21.12
CA LEU A 9 -6.29 1.20 19.74
C LEU A 9 -6.25 2.41 18.82
N PHE A 10 -6.81 3.54 19.26
CA PHE A 10 -6.82 4.77 18.47
C PHE A 10 -5.40 5.28 18.20
N THR A 11 -4.53 5.29 19.21
CA THR A 11 -3.13 5.71 19.03
C THR A 11 -2.36 4.75 18.15
N ALA A 12 -2.55 3.44 18.31
CA ALA A 12 -1.92 2.43 17.45
C ALA A 12 -2.32 2.59 15.97
N VAL A 13 -3.61 2.75 15.69
CA VAL A 13 -4.11 2.97 14.32
C VAL A 13 -3.57 4.27 13.73
N THR A 14 -3.58 5.35 14.51
CA THR A 14 -3.09 6.66 14.04
C THR A 14 -1.58 6.62 13.76
N ALA A 15 -0.79 6.00 14.65
CA ALA A 15 0.63 5.82 14.46
C ALA A 15 0.93 4.98 13.19
N TYR A 16 0.16 3.91 12.98
CA TYR A 16 0.28 3.08 11.78
C TYR A 16 -0.03 3.86 10.49
N LEU A 17 -1.13 4.63 10.47
CA LEU A 17 -1.52 5.42 9.30
C LEU A 17 -0.49 6.52 8.98
N LEU A 18 0.05 7.19 10.01
CA LEU A 18 1.11 8.17 9.84
C LEU A 18 2.36 7.52 9.25
N TRP A 19 2.84 6.44 9.87
CA TRP A 19 3.98 5.66 9.40
C TRP A 19 3.79 5.21 7.95
N PHE A 20 2.63 4.65 7.61
CA PHE A 20 2.28 4.22 6.26
C PHE A 20 2.35 5.39 5.27
N THR A 21 1.77 6.54 5.63
CA THR A 21 1.78 7.75 4.79
C THR A 21 3.20 8.25 4.53
N PHE A 22 4.08 8.20 5.55
CA PHE A 22 5.47 8.62 5.38
C PHE A 22 6.25 7.67 4.46
N ILE A 23 6.05 6.37 4.57
CA ILE A 23 6.75 5.40 3.70
C ILE A 23 6.13 5.35 2.30
N SER A 24 4.84 5.60 2.14
CA SER A 24 4.18 5.58 0.83
C SER A 24 4.57 6.77 -0.04
N ARG A 25 5.01 7.89 0.56
CA ARG A 25 5.43 9.11 -0.15
C ARG A 25 6.56 8.90 -1.18
N PRO A 26 7.67 8.20 -0.87
CA PRO A 26 8.71 7.92 -1.85
C PRO A 26 8.37 6.78 -2.83
N LEU A 27 7.32 6.00 -2.59
CA LEU A 27 6.95 4.90 -3.47
C LEU A 27 6.44 5.47 -4.80
N LYS A 28 7.07 5.04 -5.89
CA LYS A 28 6.65 5.36 -7.26
C LYS A 28 5.79 4.21 -7.77
N GLY A 29 4.70 4.52 -8.46
CA GLY A 29 3.84 3.54 -9.10
C GLY A 29 2.35 3.69 -8.75
N PRO A 30 1.57 2.59 -8.81
CA PRO A 30 0.13 2.62 -8.61
C PRO A 30 -0.23 2.90 -7.16
N ARG A 31 -1.44 3.43 -6.95
CA ARG A 31 -1.92 3.83 -5.62
C ARG A 31 -1.94 2.64 -4.66
N VAL A 32 -1.07 2.67 -3.65
CA VAL A 32 -1.01 1.66 -2.60
C VAL A 32 -1.97 2.01 -1.46
N TRP A 33 -2.72 1.00 -1.01
CA TRP A 33 -3.65 1.10 0.11
C TRP A 33 -2.99 0.65 1.41
N PRO A 34 -3.31 1.29 2.55
CA PRO A 34 -2.73 0.98 3.86
C PRO A 34 -3.05 -0.42 4.40
N LEU A 35 -3.93 -1.19 3.75
CA LEU A 35 -4.23 -2.56 4.15
C LEU A 35 -4.05 -3.54 2.99
N LEU A 36 -4.53 -3.16 1.81
CA LEU A 36 -4.58 -4.02 0.62
C LEU A 36 -3.42 -3.76 -0.35
N GLY A 37 -2.55 -2.78 -0.08
CA GLY A 37 -1.47 -2.40 -0.99
C GLY A 37 -1.97 -2.12 -2.41
N SER A 38 -1.38 -2.74 -3.43
CA SER A 38 -1.79 -2.56 -4.83
C SER A 38 -2.86 -3.54 -5.33
N LEU A 39 -3.36 -4.47 -4.49
CA LEU A 39 -4.37 -5.47 -4.88
C LEU A 39 -5.63 -4.89 -5.52
N PRO A 40 -6.24 -3.79 -5.01
CA PRO A 40 -7.46 -3.26 -5.61
C PRO A 40 -7.25 -2.83 -7.07
N GLY A 41 -6.10 -2.20 -7.37
CA GLY A 41 -5.74 -1.82 -8.74
C GLY A 41 -5.49 -3.04 -9.64
N LEU A 42 -4.97 -4.13 -9.07
CA LEU A 42 -4.78 -5.40 -9.79
C LEU A 42 -6.11 -6.08 -10.12
N ILE A 43 -7.07 -6.05 -9.18
CA ILE A 43 -8.42 -6.58 -9.39
C ILE A 43 -9.18 -5.75 -10.43
N GLU A 44 -9.07 -4.43 -10.37
CA GLU A 44 -9.69 -3.53 -11.36
C GLU A 44 -9.13 -3.74 -12.77
N ASN A 45 -7.85 -4.11 -12.87
CA ASN A 45 -7.18 -4.36 -14.14
C ASN A 45 -6.92 -5.86 -14.39
N CYS A 46 -7.70 -6.75 -13.79
CA CYS A 46 -7.43 -8.19 -13.82
C CYS A 46 -7.43 -8.76 -15.25
N ASP A 47 -8.31 -8.28 -16.11
CA ASP A 47 -8.41 -8.68 -17.53
C ASP A 47 -7.14 -8.32 -18.34
N ARG A 48 -6.40 -7.29 -17.91
CA ARG A 48 -5.18 -6.80 -18.56
C ARG A 48 -4.02 -6.71 -17.57
N MET A 49 -3.99 -7.63 -16.61
CA MET A 49 -3.10 -7.56 -15.44
C MET A 49 -1.63 -7.43 -15.85
N HIS A 50 -1.16 -8.27 -16.78
CA HIS A 50 0.22 -8.26 -17.24
C HIS A 50 0.60 -6.95 -17.93
N GLU A 51 -0.30 -6.39 -18.74
CA GLU A 51 -0.08 -5.11 -19.43
C GLU A 51 -0.05 -3.96 -18.43
N TRP A 52 -0.97 -3.97 -17.45
CA TRP A 52 -1.00 -3.00 -16.37
C TRP A 52 0.29 -3.02 -15.54
N ILE A 53 0.80 -4.21 -15.18
CA ILE A 53 2.09 -4.35 -14.49
C ILE A 53 3.23 -3.80 -15.35
N ALA A 54 3.26 -4.12 -16.64
CA ALA A 54 4.31 -3.68 -17.56
C ALA A 54 4.32 -2.15 -17.74
N ASP A 55 3.15 -1.52 -17.81
CA ASP A 55 3.03 -0.06 -17.93
C ASP A 55 3.46 0.64 -16.63
N ASN A 56 3.13 0.07 -15.47
CA ASN A 56 3.62 0.56 -14.18
C ASN A 56 5.16 0.45 -14.08
N LEU A 57 5.76 -0.66 -14.51
CA LEU A 57 7.23 -0.83 -14.54
C LEU A 57 7.89 0.21 -15.45
N ARG A 58 7.31 0.48 -16.62
CA ARG A 58 7.82 1.51 -17.55
C ARG A 58 7.74 2.90 -16.93
N ALA A 59 6.64 3.22 -16.26
CA ALA A 59 6.43 4.52 -15.61
C ALA A 59 7.38 4.76 -14.41
N THR A 60 7.87 3.71 -13.76
CA THR A 60 8.71 3.82 -12.55
C THR A 60 10.18 3.45 -12.76
N ALA A 61 10.66 3.44 -14.00
CA ALA A 61 12.04 3.10 -14.36
C ALA A 61 12.46 1.67 -13.99
N GLY A 62 11.52 0.72 -14.07
CA GLY A 62 11.77 -0.73 -13.97
C GLY A 62 11.59 -1.32 -12.58
N THR A 63 11.34 -0.52 -11.55
CA THR A 63 11.02 -1.01 -10.21
C THR A 63 9.79 -0.28 -9.67
N TYR A 64 8.79 -1.03 -9.22
CA TYR A 64 7.71 -0.49 -8.40
C TYR A 64 7.33 -1.51 -7.35
N GLN A 65 6.87 -1.03 -6.21
CA GLN A 65 6.58 -1.89 -5.08
C GLN A 65 5.10 -2.33 -5.12
N THR A 66 4.87 -3.60 -5.41
CA THR A 66 3.56 -4.25 -5.34
C THR A 66 3.41 -4.92 -3.99
N CYS A 67 3.36 -4.16 -2.91
CA CYS A 67 3.13 -4.81 -1.61
C CYS A 67 1.74 -5.47 -1.66
N ILE A 68 1.67 -6.80 -1.61
CA ILE A 68 0.44 -7.56 -1.35
C ILE A 68 0.02 -7.34 0.13
N CYS A 69 1.00 -7.06 0.99
CA CYS A 69 0.82 -6.74 2.40
C CYS A 69 1.31 -5.31 2.66
N ALA A 70 0.58 -4.51 3.44
CA ALA A 70 0.89 -3.10 3.70
C ALA A 70 2.12 -2.86 4.61
N VAL A 71 3.11 -3.74 4.54
CA VAL A 71 4.45 -3.57 5.09
C VAL A 71 5.38 -3.29 3.90
N PRO A 72 5.74 -2.03 3.65
CA PRO A 72 6.75 -1.69 2.66
C PRO A 72 8.04 -2.47 2.94
N PHE A 73 8.75 -2.90 1.89
CA PHE A 73 9.96 -3.74 1.96
C PHE A 73 9.76 -5.21 2.38
N LEU A 74 8.51 -5.63 2.67
CA LEU A 74 8.15 -7.03 2.75
C LEU A 74 7.65 -7.47 1.36
N ALA A 75 8.57 -7.98 0.54
CA ALA A 75 8.28 -8.51 -0.79
C ALA A 75 7.63 -9.90 -0.70
#